data_AF-A0A975BWK0-F1
#
_entry.id   AF-A0A975BWK0-F1
#
_cell.length_a   1.000
_cell.length_b   1.000
_cell.length_c   1.000
_cell.angle_alpha   90.00
_cell.angle_beta   90.00
_cell.angle_gamma   90.00
#
_symmetry.space_group_name_H-M   'P 1'
#
loop_
_entity.id
_entity.type
_entity.pdbx_description
1 polymer ?
#
loop_
_entity_poly.entity_id
_entity_poly.type
_entity_poly.pdbx_seq_one_letter_code
_entity_poly.pdbx_strand_id
1 'polypeptide(L)'
;MEESIVNGNLQVSELFEFVKEHASELEAYEMEQSVFSYVMKIGLTAMQCYFAAKGTGDEGPELTSEDGDVLKRESGLRGKDYFSVFDKFKVPRTCYRCEGRPGVMPLDARANLPRNCYSYLLQEWMDILCIRNTFEESSVSLEKLMGIKVYSNRFESVSRETYMNYDQYYGQKEPPEKNDEGSINVIGSDGRRYRRVSYQKRGCQNKIPPWQRRKTPKKKRQWWVSVMELRPKKEIRRKLPEIWYTLKSRKKITKNPRSVRKISDEWQAWSVREAR
;
A
#
# COMPACT_ATOMS: atom_id res chain seq x y z
N MET A 1 -11.75 -27.23 -17.05
CA MET A 1 -10.33 -27.04 -17.43
C MET A 1 -10.21 -26.98 -18.94
N GLU A 2 -10.66 -28.01 -19.67
CA GLU A 2 -10.64 -28.04 -21.15
C GLU A 2 -11.39 -26.85 -21.77
N GLU A 3 -12.61 -26.55 -21.32
CA GLU A 3 -13.39 -25.40 -21.79
C GLU A 3 -12.65 -24.06 -21.60
N SER A 4 -11.97 -23.87 -20.46
CA SER A 4 -11.22 -22.66 -20.17
C SER A 4 -9.96 -22.52 -21.04
N ILE A 5 -9.29 -23.63 -21.36
CA ILE A 5 -8.12 -23.64 -22.25
C ILE A 5 -8.55 -23.31 -23.69
N VAL A 6 -9.64 -23.93 -24.16
CA VAL A 6 -10.21 -23.64 -25.48
C VAL A 6 -10.61 -22.17 -25.58
N ASN A 7 -11.27 -21.63 -24.55
CA ASN A 7 -11.66 -20.23 -24.49
C ASN A 7 -10.43 -19.29 -24.53
N GLY A 8 -9.36 -19.61 -23.80
CA GLY A 8 -8.12 -18.82 -23.83
C GLY A 8 -7.48 -18.77 -25.22
N ASN A 9 -7.40 -19.91 -25.92
CA ASN A 9 -6.83 -19.97 -27.27
C ASN A 9 -7.68 -19.21 -28.30
N LEU A 10 -9.01 -19.26 -28.15
CA LEU A 10 -9.93 -18.49 -28.98
C LEU A 10 -9.70 -16.99 -28.78
N GLN A 11 -9.64 -16.51 -27.54
CA GLN A 11 -9.41 -15.09 -27.23
C GLN A 11 -8.10 -14.54 -27.78
N VAL A 12 -7.02 -15.36 -27.79
CA VAL A 12 -5.75 -14.95 -28.41
C VAL A 12 -5.91 -14.78 -29.91
N SER A 13 -6.67 -15.66 -30.56
CA SER A 13 -6.93 -15.58 -32.00
C SER A 13 -7.79 -14.35 -32.33
N GLU A 14 -8.86 -14.12 -31.56
CA GLU A 14 -9.75 -12.96 -31.67
C GLU A 14 -8.98 -11.63 -31.51
N LEU A 15 -8.00 -11.56 -30.60
CA LEU A 15 -7.14 -10.38 -30.45
C LEU A 15 -6.41 -10.04 -31.75
N PHE A 16 -5.75 -11.00 -32.38
CA PHE A 16 -4.98 -10.73 -33.60
C PHE A 16 -5.88 -10.50 -34.82
N GLU A 17 -7.07 -11.09 -34.85
CA GLU A 17 -8.09 -10.80 -35.85
C GLU A 17 -8.60 -9.35 -35.70
N PHE A 18 -8.97 -8.95 -34.49
CA PHE A 18 -9.38 -7.58 -34.18
C PHE A 18 -8.33 -6.54 -34.62
N VAL A 19 -7.05 -6.79 -34.33
CA VAL A 19 -5.95 -5.90 -34.75
C VAL A 19 -5.89 -5.78 -36.27
N LYS A 20 -6.01 -6.88 -37.01
CA LYS A 20 -5.96 -6.87 -38.49
C LYS A 20 -7.16 -6.12 -39.09
N GLU A 21 -8.34 -6.31 -38.53
CA GLU A 21 -9.58 -5.69 -39.01
C GLU A 21 -9.57 -4.17 -38.80
N HIS A 22 -9.05 -3.71 -37.67
CA HIS A 22 -9.16 -2.30 -37.27
C HIS A 22 -7.87 -1.48 -37.48
N ALA A 23 -6.82 -2.08 -38.06
CA ALA A 23 -5.51 -1.43 -38.25
C ALA A 23 -5.55 -0.17 -39.11
N SER A 24 -6.49 -0.06 -40.05
CA SER A 24 -6.66 1.13 -40.90
C SER A 24 -7.56 2.21 -40.30
N GLU A 25 -8.36 1.86 -39.29
CA GLU A 25 -9.41 2.72 -38.74
C GLU A 25 -9.01 3.36 -37.41
N LEU A 26 -8.37 2.60 -36.52
CA LEU A 26 -8.02 3.05 -35.18
C LEU A 26 -6.65 3.70 -35.14
N GLU A 27 -6.54 4.76 -34.35
CA GLU A 27 -5.24 5.34 -34.02
C GLU A 27 -4.48 4.43 -33.03
N ALA A 28 -3.15 4.60 -32.95
CA ALA A 28 -2.30 3.78 -32.08
C ALA A 28 -2.77 3.77 -30.62
N TYR A 29 -3.23 4.91 -30.08
CA TYR A 29 -3.73 5.02 -28.71
C TYR A 29 -5.01 4.19 -28.46
N GLU A 30 -5.92 4.14 -29.43
CA GLU A 30 -7.16 3.35 -29.33
C GLU A 30 -6.88 1.85 -29.51
N MET A 31 -5.94 1.53 -30.41
CA MET A 31 -5.45 0.17 -30.60
C MET A 31 -4.77 -0.34 -29.32
N GLU A 32 -3.91 0.46 -28.68
CA GLU A 32 -3.25 0.11 -27.40
C GLU A 32 -4.26 -0.22 -26.30
N GLN A 33 -5.29 0.62 -26.13
CA GLN A 33 -6.36 0.37 -25.15
C GLN A 33 -7.12 -0.93 -25.44
N SER A 34 -7.43 -1.17 -26.71
CA SER A 34 -8.14 -2.37 -27.15
C SER A 34 -7.30 -3.62 -26.88
N VAL A 35 -6.04 -3.62 -27.33
CA VAL A 35 -5.09 -4.72 -27.10
C VAL A 35 -4.91 -4.98 -25.61
N PHE A 36 -4.74 -3.93 -24.81
CA PHE A 36 -4.64 -4.07 -23.36
C PHE A 36 -5.88 -4.76 -22.77
N SER A 37 -7.09 -4.35 -23.15
CA SER A 37 -8.34 -4.98 -22.70
C SER A 37 -8.40 -6.48 -23.03
N TYR A 38 -8.00 -6.88 -24.24
CA TYR A 38 -7.92 -8.29 -24.63
C TYR A 38 -6.90 -9.05 -23.80
N VAL A 39 -5.69 -8.50 -23.59
CA VAL A 39 -4.66 -9.12 -22.75
C VAL A 39 -5.16 -9.34 -21.32
N MET A 40 -5.92 -8.39 -20.77
CA MET A 40 -6.54 -8.54 -19.44
C MET A 40 -7.55 -9.70 -19.39
N LYS A 41 -8.39 -9.85 -20.42
CA LYS A 41 -9.35 -10.97 -20.53
C LYS A 41 -8.63 -12.31 -20.65
N ILE A 42 -7.62 -12.40 -21.51
CA ILE A 42 -6.79 -13.60 -21.68
C ILE A 42 -6.11 -13.97 -20.35
N GLY A 43 -5.54 -12.97 -19.66
CA GLY A 43 -4.94 -13.16 -18.34
C GLY A 43 -5.93 -13.65 -17.27
N LEU A 44 -7.18 -13.16 -17.29
CA LEU A 44 -8.24 -13.66 -16.42
C LEU A 44 -8.56 -15.13 -16.70
N THR A 45 -8.73 -15.50 -17.98
CA THR A 45 -8.97 -16.90 -18.37
C THR A 45 -7.80 -17.80 -17.99
N ALA A 46 -6.56 -17.34 -18.17
CA ALA A 46 -5.37 -18.07 -17.71
C ALA A 46 -5.38 -18.30 -16.18
N MET A 47 -5.77 -17.30 -15.40
CA MET A 47 -5.92 -17.46 -13.94
C MET A 47 -7.04 -18.45 -13.57
N GLN A 48 -8.15 -18.45 -14.30
CA GLN A 48 -9.22 -19.45 -14.11
C GLN A 48 -8.73 -20.86 -14.46
N CYS A 49 -7.96 -21.02 -15.54
CA CYS A 49 -7.31 -22.29 -15.90
C CYS A 49 -6.36 -22.78 -14.79
N TYR A 50 -5.56 -21.88 -14.21
CA TYR A 50 -4.68 -22.22 -13.08
C TYR A 50 -5.47 -22.80 -11.90
N PHE A 51 -6.57 -22.16 -11.49
CA PHE A 51 -7.40 -22.67 -10.39
C PHE A 51 -8.15 -23.94 -10.77
N ALA A 52 -8.58 -24.09 -12.02
CA ALA A 52 -9.17 -25.33 -12.50
C ALA A 52 -8.16 -26.49 -12.45
N ALA A 53 -6.90 -26.26 -12.82
CA ALA A 53 -5.83 -27.25 -12.77
C ALA A 53 -5.42 -27.61 -11.33
N LYS A 54 -5.43 -26.65 -10.40
CA LYS A 54 -5.21 -26.90 -8.96
C LYS A 54 -6.34 -27.74 -8.33
N GLY A 55 -7.51 -27.77 -8.96
CA GLY A 55 -8.71 -28.43 -8.47
C GLY A 55 -9.37 -27.67 -7.31
N THR A 56 -10.40 -28.27 -6.72
CA THR A 56 -11.18 -27.65 -5.63
C THR A 56 -10.54 -27.85 -4.25
N GLY A 57 -9.44 -28.61 -4.16
CA GLY A 57 -8.88 -29.08 -2.88
C GLY A 57 -9.70 -30.21 -2.26
N ASP A 58 -10.28 -31.08 -3.08
CA ASP A 58 -10.87 -32.35 -2.64
C ASP A 58 -9.76 -33.34 -2.27
N GLU A 59 -9.78 -33.82 -1.02
CA GLU A 59 -8.89 -34.81 -0.42
C GLU A 59 -9.63 -36.14 -0.16
N GLY A 60 -10.85 -36.30 -0.69
CA GLY A 60 -11.70 -37.46 -0.46
C GLY A 60 -12.86 -37.20 0.52
N PRO A 61 -13.55 -38.25 1.00
CA PRO A 61 -14.77 -38.09 1.81
C PRO A 61 -14.51 -37.51 3.20
N GLU A 62 -13.32 -37.73 3.77
CA GLU A 62 -12.93 -37.31 5.10
C GLU A 62 -11.48 -36.83 5.09
N LEU A 63 -11.17 -35.88 5.98
CA LEU A 63 -9.85 -35.30 6.16
C LEU A 63 -9.49 -35.36 7.65
N THR A 64 -8.34 -35.94 7.98
CA THR A 64 -7.83 -35.96 9.36
C THR A 64 -7.05 -34.68 9.63
N SER A 65 -7.47 -33.92 10.65
CA SER A 65 -6.76 -32.72 11.11
C SER A 65 -5.46 -33.09 11.83
N GLU A 66 -4.53 -32.14 11.97
CA GLU A 66 -3.30 -32.32 12.77
C GLU A 66 -3.58 -32.71 14.23
N ASP A 67 -4.72 -32.25 14.77
CA ASP A 67 -5.21 -32.60 16.12
C ASP A 67 -5.81 -34.01 16.23
N GLY A 68 -5.87 -34.78 15.13
CA GLY A 68 -6.42 -36.14 15.07
C GLY A 68 -7.92 -36.22 14.80
N ASP A 69 -8.62 -35.09 14.68
CA ASP A 69 -10.06 -35.06 14.39
C ASP A 69 -10.38 -35.43 12.94
N VAL A 70 -11.48 -36.17 12.75
CA VAL A 70 -11.99 -36.52 11.42
C VAL A 70 -13.00 -35.47 10.96
N LEU A 71 -12.64 -34.73 9.91
CA LEU A 71 -13.47 -33.70 9.28
C LEU A 71 -14.17 -34.31 8.07
N LYS A 72 -15.50 -34.17 7.98
CA LYS A 72 -16.28 -34.70 6.84
C LYS A 72 -16.39 -33.66 5.73
N ARG A 73 -16.34 -34.14 4.49
CA ARG A 73 -16.56 -33.31 3.30
C ARG A 73 -17.99 -32.77 3.25
N GLU A 74 -18.15 -31.47 3.06
CA GLU A 74 -19.44 -30.84 2.79
C GLU A 74 -19.90 -31.16 1.35
N SER A 75 -21.21 -31.38 1.16
CA SER A 75 -21.77 -31.79 -0.14
C SER A 75 -21.68 -30.73 -1.24
N GLY A 76 -21.44 -29.47 -0.88
CA GLY A 76 -21.36 -28.34 -1.81
C GLY A 76 -20.02 -27.62 -1.78
N LEU A 77 -19.64 -27.02 -2.91
CA LEU A 77 -18.44 -26.19 -3.00
C LEU A 77 -18.68 -24.79 -2.41
N ARG A 78 -17.70 -24.30 -1.67
CA ARG A 78 -17.66 -22.95 -1.11
C ARG A 78 -16.86 -22.03 -2.04
N GLY A 79 -17.54 -21.10 -2.70
CA GLY A 79 -16.86 -20.08 -3.50
C GLY A 79 -16.12 -19.04 -2.65
N LYS A 80 -14.85 -18.78 -2.96
CA LYS A 80 -14.09 -17.63 -2.45
C LYS A 80 -13.98 -16.58 -3.54
N ASP A 81 -14.33 -15.34 -3.22
CA ASP A 81 -14.06 -14.22 -4.11
C ASP A 81 -12.53 -14.02 -4.17
N TYR A 82 -11.97 -14.08 -5.38
CA TYR A 82 -10.56 -13.84 -5.65
C TYR A 82 -10.43 -12.69 -6.64
N PHE A 83 -9.74 -11.64 -6.20
CA PHE A 83 -9.51 -10.43 -6.96
C PHE A 83 -8.06 -10.43 -7.44
N SER A 84 -7.91 -10.82 -8.70
CA SER A 84 -6.63 -10.83 -9.40
C SER A 84 -6.29 -9.42 -9.90
N VAL A 85 -5.05 -9.23 -10.35
CA VAL A 85 -4.67 -8.10 -11.18
C VAL A 85 -5.38 -8.07 -12.53
N PHE A 86 -6.00 -9.18 -12.96
CA PHE A 86 -6.72 -9.28 -14.24
C PHE A 86 -8.22 -8.98 -14.13
N ASP A 87 -8.89 -9.53 -13.11
CA ASP A 87 -10.25 -9.18 -12.69
C ASP A 87 -10.63 -9.99 -11.42
N LYS A 88 -11.86 -9.81 -10.94
CA LYS A 88 -12.49 -10.60 -9.89
C LYS A 88 -13.19 -11.85 -10.46
N PHE A 89 -12.94 -13.01 -9.85
CA PHE A 89 -13.68 -14.24 -10.12
C PHE A 89 -13.88 -15.07 -8.85
N LYS A 90 -14.70 -16.12 -8.93
CA LYS A 90 -14.95 -17.04 -7.80
C LYS A 90 -14.09 -18.29 -7.95
N VAL A 91 -13.38 -18.63 -6.88
CA VAL A 91 -12.62 -19.88 -6.77
C VAL A 91 -13.47 -20.90 -5.99
N PRO A 92 -13.94 -21.99 -6.61
CA PRO A 92 -14.70 -23.03 -5.93
C PRO A 92 -13.76 -23.89 -5.06
N ARG A 93 -14.16 -24.14 -3.81
CA ARG A 93 -13.36 -24.91 -2.85
C ARG A 93 -14.17 -25.98 -2.15
N THR A 94 -13.56 -27.13 -1.93
CA THR A 94 -14.09 -28.15 -1.04
C THR A 94 -13.92 -27.70 0.42
N CYS A 95 -14.94 -27.94 1.25
CA CYS A 95 -14.96 -27.58 2.66
C CYS A 95 -15.07 -28.86 3.51
N TYR A 96 -14.19 -29.01 4.49
CA TYR A 96 -14.17 -30.10 5.45
C TYR A 96 -14.54 -29.56 6.82
N ARG A 97 -15.52 -30.16 7.50
CA ARG A 97 -15.98 -29.69 8.82
C ARG A 97 -16.43 -30.83 9.71
N CYS A 98 -16.32 -30.60 11.02
CA CYS A 98 -16.98 -31.36 12.07
C CYS A 98 -17.79 -30.40 12.96
N GLU A 99 -18.67 -30.93 13.81
CA GLU A 99 -19.46 -30.10 14.71
C GLU A 99 -18.56 -29.36 15.72
N GLY A 100 -18.86 -28.08 15.96
CA GLY A 100 -18.13 -27.26 16.93
C GLY A 100 -16.79 -26.69 16.46
N ARG A 101 -16.33 -26.96 15.22
CA ARG A 101 -15.07 -26.41 14.67
C ARG A 101 -15.27 -25.60 13.39
N PRO A 102 -14.39 -24.63 13.10
CA PRO A 102 -14.38 -23.95 11.81
C PRO A 102 -14.04 -24.93 10.69
N GLY A 103 -14.65 -24.73 9.52
CA GLY A 103 -14.35 -25.53 8.34
C GLY A 103 -12.95 -25.24 7.79
N VAL A 104 -12.31 -26.29 7.26
CA VAL A 104 -11.00 -26.24 6.61
C VAL A 104 -11.20 -26.38 5.11
N MET A 105 -10.49 -25.55 4.33
CA MET A 105 -10.48 -25.61 2.88
C MET A 105 -9.05 -25.85 2.40
N PRO A 106 -8.67 -27.09 2.03
CA PRO A 106 -7.29 -27.45 1.67
C PRO A 106 -6.71 -26.58 0.54
N LEU A 107 -7.56 -26.13 -0.39
CA LEU A 107 -7.12 -25.28 -1.50
C LEU A 107 -6.50 -23.95 -1.01
N ASP A 108 -6.92 -23.40 0.13
CA ASP A 108 -6.39 -22.13 0.62
C ASP A 108 -4.91 -22.25 0.98
N ALA A 109 -4.50 -23.34 1.63
CA ALA A 109 -3.09 -23.58 1.93
C ALA A 109 -2.32 -23.94 0.65
N ARG A 110 -2.86 -24.83 -0.18
CA ARG A 110 -2.20 -25.32 -1.41
C ARG A 110 -1.93 -24.23 -2.44
N ALA A 111 -2.83 -23.26 -2.57
CA ALA A 111 -2.68 -22.11 -3.47
C ALA A 111 -2.21 -20.84 -2.73
N ASN A 112 -1.86 -20.94 -1.44
CA ASN A 112 -1.49 -19.83 -0.56
C ASN A 112 -2.42 -18.62 -0.75
N LEU A 113 -3.72 -18.84 -0.58
CA LEU A 113 -4.71 -17.81 -0.81
C LEU A 113 -4.71 -16.78 0.33
N PRO A 114 -4.75 -15.48 0.00
CA PRO A 114 -4.84 -14.45 1.01
C PRO A 114 -6.12 -14.59 1.84
N ARG A 115 -6.08 -14.08 3.08
CA ARG A 115 -7.24 -14.09 3.96
C ARG A 115 -8.36 -13.20 3.42
N ASN A 116 -7.99 -12.05 2.87
CA ASN A 116 -8.89 -11.17 2.13
C ASN A 116 -9.08 -11.68 0.68
N CYS A 117 -9.90 -10.99 -0.12
CA CYS A 117 -10.13 -11.38 -1.51
C CYS A 117 -9.04 -10.91 -2.49
N TYR A 118 -8.16 -9.98 -2.11
CA TYR A 118 -7.18 -9.39 -3.03
C TYR A 118 -5.96 -10.29 -3.15
N SER A 119 -5.59 -10.68 -4.36
CA SER A 119 -4.35 -11.43 -4.62
C SER A 119 -3.14 -10.70 -4.05
N TYR A 120 -2.11 -11.42 -3.62
CA TYR A 120 -0.90 -10.79 -3.08
C TYR A 120 -0.23 -9.83 -4.06
N LEU A 121 -0.23 -10.16 -5.36
CA LEU A 121 0.27 -9.27 -6.41
C LEU A 121 -0.54 -7.97 -6.50
N LEU A 122 -1.87 -8.05 -6.41
CA LEU A 122 -2.71 -6.85 -6.38
C LEU A 122 -2.48 -6.03 -5.11
N GLN A 123 -2.31 -6.69 -3.95
CA GLN A 123 -1.99 -6.01 -2.69
C GLN A 123 -0.65 -5.26 -2.78
N GLU A 124 0.38 -5.87 -3.37
CA GLU A 124 1.68 -5.24 -3.59
C GLU A 124 1.52 -3.97 -4.43
N TRP A 125 0.76 -4.02 -5.52
CA TRP A 125 0.53 -2.85 -6.37
C TRP A 125 -0.28 -1.77 -5.64
N MET A 126 -1.27 -2.17 -4.85
CA MET A 126 -2.03 -1.27 -4.01
C MET A 126 -1.13 -0.52 -3.04
N ASP A 127 -0.20 -1.23 -2.38
CA ASP A 127 0.76 -0.63 -1.45
C ASP A 127 1.75 0.30 -2.17
N ILE A 128 2.29 -0.10 -3.33
CA ILE A 128 3.19 0.75 -4.13
C ILE A 128 2.52 2.08 -4.51
N LEU A 129 1.25 2.04 -4.93
CA LEU A 129 0.50 3.24 -5.29
C LEU A 129 0.26 4.15 -4.08
N CYS A 130 -0.05 3.56 -2.91
CA CYS A 130 -0.37 4.30 -1.69
C CYS A 130 0.83 4.95 -1.01
N ILE A 131 2.05 4.48 -1.29
CA ILE A 131 3.27 5.11 -0.77
C ILE A 131 3.44 6.52 -1.34
N ARG A 132 3.04 6.74 -2.59
CA ARG A 132 3.25 8.01 -3.32
C ARG A 132 2.02 8.89 -3.35
N ASN A 133 0.82 8.30 -3.30
CA ASN A 133 -0.44 8.98 -3.54
C ASN A 133 -1.40 8.84 -2.37
N THR A 134 -2.47 9.63 -2.35
CA THR A 134 -3.60 9.36 -1.44
C THR A 134 -4.32 8.05 -1.84
N PHE A 135 -5.09 7.46 -0.93
CA PHE A 135 -5.87 6.25 -1.25
C PHE A 135 -6.88 6.47 -2.38
N GLU A 136 -7.46 7.67 -2.47
CA GLU A 136 -8.40 8.00 -3.54
C GLU A 136 -7.69 8.14 -4.90
N GLU A 137 -6.57 8.83 -4.94
CA GLU A 137 -5.75 8.93 -6.17
C GLU A 137 -5.19 7.57 -6.59
N SER A 138 -4.82 6.72 -5.63
CA SER A 138 -4.37 5.34 -5.89
C SER A 138 -5.48 4.50 -6.50
N SER A 139 -6.72 4.62 -6.00
CA SER A 139 -7.92 3.99 -6.57
C SER A 139 -8.13 4.42 -8.02
N VAL A 140 -8.11 5.73 -8.29
CA VAL A 140 -8.29 6.27 -9.64
C VAL A 140 -7.17 5.81 -10.58
N SER A 141 -5.92 5.79 -10.09
CA SER A 141 -4.76 5.35 -10.88
C SER A 141 -4.87 3.87 -11.24
N LEU A 142 -5.26 3.02 -10.30
CA LEU A 142 -5.45 1.59 -10.54
C LEU A 142 -6.59 1.33 -11.54
N GLU A 143 -7.71 2.05 -11.42
CA GLU A 143 -8.84 1.94 -12.35
C GLU A 143 -8.43 2.36 -13.77
N LYS A 144 -7.62 3.42 -13.92
CA LYS A 144 -7.13 3.87 -15.23
C LYS A 144 -6.09 2.96 -15.86
N LEU A 145 -5.14 2.45 -15.06
CA LEU A 145 -4.03 1.66 -15.58
C LEU A 145 -4.40 0.20 -15.82
N MET A 146 -5.24 -0.38 -14.96
CA MET A 146 -5.57 -1.81 -15.00
C MET A 146 -7.03 -2.08 -15.38
N GLY A 147 -7.88 -1.06 -15.48
CA GLY A 147 -9.33 -1.25 -15.69
C GLY A 147 -10.05 -1.80 -14.46
N ILE A 148 -9.38 -1.86 -13.30
CA ILE A 148 -9.90 -2.50 -12.09
C ILE A 148 -10.27 -1.47 -11.03
N LYS A 149 -11.53 -1.53 -10.58
CA LYS A 149 -12.04 -0.64 -9.53
C LYS A 149 -11.85 -1.22 -8.14
N VAL A 150 -11.00 -0.58 -7.34
CA VAL A 150 -10.84 -0.87 -5.90
C VAL A 150 -11.09 0.39 -5.10
N TYR A 151 -12.07 0.38 -4.20
CA TYR A 151 -12.41 1.56 -3.39
C TYR A 151 -11.28 1.95 -2.41
N SER A 152 -11.15 3.25 -2.13
CA SER A 152 -10.11 3.81 -1.26
C SER A 152 -10.06 3.21 0.16
N ASN A 153 -11.20 2.83 0.74
CA ASN A 153 -11.25 2.14 2.04
C ASN A 153 -10.59 0.74 2.02
N ARG A 154 -10.46 0.11 0.85
CA ARG A 154 -9.81 -1.19 0.68
C ARG A 154 -8.30 -1.06 0.65
N PHE A 155 -7.77 0.00 0.05
CA PHE A 155 -6.34 0.36 0.17
C PHE A 155 -5.93 0.55 1.63
N GLU A 156 -6.74 1.26 2.44
CA GLU A 156 -6.48 1.40 3.87
C GLU A 156 -6.45 0.04 4.58
N SER A 157 -7.37 -0.86 4.23
CA SER A 157 -7.47 -2.18 4.84
C SER A 157 -6.26 -3.06 4.51
N VAL A 158 -5.89 -3.13 3.22
CA VAL A 158 -4.72 -3.87 2.73
C VAL A 158 -3.44 -3.33 3.36
N SER A 159 -3.24 -2.01 3.33
CA SER A 159 -2.03 -1.39 3.88
C SER A 159 -1.86 -1.64 5.38
N ARG A 160 -2.96 -1.69 6.14
CA ARG A 160 -2.91 -2.08 7.57
C ARG A 160 -2.52 -3.54 7.78
N GLU A 161 -2.96 -4.44 6.92
CA GLU A 161 -2.62 -5.86 6.99
C GLU A 161 -1.13 -6.07 6.66
N THR A 162 -0.61 -5.42 5.61
CA THR A 162 0.82 -5.46 5.26
C THR A 162 1.72 -4.86 6.35
N TYR A 163 1.24 -3.82 7.04
CA TYR A 163 2.01 -3.13 8.09
C TYR A 163 2.31 -4.00 9.32
N MET A 164 1.52 -5.05 9.59
CA MET A 164 1.73 -5.90 10.78
C MET A 164 3.11 -6.57 10.83
N ASN A 165 3.78 -6.70 9.68
CA ASN A 165 5.14 -7.25 9.59
C ASN A 165 6.26 -6.22 9.81
N TYR A 166 5.94 -4.93 10.06
CA TYR A 166 6.95 -3.88 10.22
C TYR A 166 7.83 -4.10 11.46
N ASP A 167 7.22 -4.39 12.62
CA ASP A 167 7.97 -4.60 13.86
C ASP A 167 8.84 -5.87 13.78
N GLN A 168 8.33 -6.93 13.13
CA GLN A 168 9.09 -8.16 12.87
C GLN A 168 10.29 -7.90 11.95
N TYR A 169 10.12 -7.10 10.89
CA TYR A 169 11.20 -6.74 9.98
C TYR A 169 12.33 -5.97 10.68
N TYR A 170 12.01 -4.99 11.53
CA TYR A 170 13.05 -4.28 12.30
C TYR A 170 13.66 -5.12 13.42
N GLY A 171 12.90 -6.07 14.00
CA GLY A 171 13.42 -7.03 14.97
C GLY A 171 14.41 -8.03 14.35
N GLN A 172 14.28 -8.30 13.04
CA GLN A 172 15.18 -9.18 12.28
C GLN A 172 16.40 -8.47 11.69
N LYS A 173 16.46 -7.13 11.74
CA LYS A 173 17.63 -6.41 11.24
C LYS A 173 18.85 -6.72 12.10
N GLU A 174 19.85 -7.33 11.49
CA GLU A 174 21.15 -7.53 12.13
C GLU A 174 21.77 -6.16 12.48
N PRO A 175 22.36 -6.02 13.67
CA PRO A 175 23.14 -4.84 13.99
C PRO A 175 24.34 -4.74 13.04
N PRO A 176 24.81 -3.52 12.74
CA PRO A 176 26.04 -3.34 11.96
C PRO A 176 27.24 -4.03 12.63
N GLU A 177 28.24 -4.43 11.85
CA GLU A 177 29.44 -5.07 12.38
C GLU A 177 30.22 -4.09 13.30
N LYS A 178 30.63 -4.57 14.48
CA LYS A 178 31.33 -3.76 15.50
C LYS A 178 32.61 -3.07 15.00
N ASN A 179 33.23 -3.59 13.94
CA ASN A 179 34.45 -3.02 13.35
C ASN A 179 34.17 -1.82 12.43
N ASP A 180 32.93 -1.65 11.97
CA ASP A 180 32.48 -0.51 11.18
C ASP A 180 31.85 0.60 12.02
N GLU A 181 31.58 0.34 13.31
CA GLU A 181 31.04 1.32 14.26
C GLU A 181 32.04 2.47 14.52
N GLY A 182 31.64 3.70 14.20
CA GLY A 182 32.37 4.93 14.42
C GLY A 182 32.37 5.36 15.87
N SER A 183 33.40 6.10 16.29
CA SER A 183 33.59 6.54 17.69
C SER A 183 32.50 7.49 18.24
N ILE A 184 31.56 7.96 17.41
CA ILE A 184 30.49 8.87 17.80
C ILE A 184 29.17 8.41 17.19
N ASN A 185 28.26 7.96 18.05
CA ASN A 185 26.87 7.71 17.68
C ASN A 185 26.10 9.04 17.70
N VAL A 186 25.75 9.55 16.52
CA VAL A 186 24.89 10.73 16.39
C VAL A 186 23.46 10.29 16.09
N ILE A 187 22.56 10.56 17.02
CA ILE A 187 21.13 10.30 16.86
C ILE A 187 20.45 11.58 16.40
N GLY A 188 20.08 11.64 15.12
CA GLY A 188 19.25 12.71 14.56
C GLY A 188 17.78 12.41 14.80
N SER A 189 17.03 13.35 15.39
CA SER A 189 15.57 13.26 15.45
C SER A 189 14.95 14.41 14.65
N ASP A 190 14.12 14.06 13.67
CA ASP A 190 13.27 15.03 12.96
C ASP A 190 11.87 15.02 13.56
N GLY A 191 11.44 16.18 14.04
CA GLY A 191 10.16 16.36 14.73
C GLY A 191 9.04 16.72 13.77
N ARG A 192 8.52 15.76 13.00
CA ARG A 192 7.33 16.00 12.17
C ARG A 192 6.06 16.10 13.01
N ARG A 193 5.30 17.19 12.83
CA ARG A 193 4.04 17.44 13.53
C ARG A 193 2.86 17.20 12.60
N TYR A 194 2.12 16.11 12.85
CA TYR A 194 0.88 15.84 12.13
C TYR A 194 -0.32 16.39 12.91
N ARG A 195 -1.25 17.02 12.19
CA ARG A 195 -2.53 17.47 12.76
C ARG A 195 -3.51 16.31 12.71
N ARG A 196 -4.01 15.86 13.87
CA ARG A 196 -5.17 14.96 13.89
C ARG A 196 -6.40 15.72 13.41
N VAL A 197 -6.99 15.29 12.31
CA VAL A 197 -8.37 15.61 11.97
C VAL A 197 -9.24 14.62 12.76
N SER A 198 -10.04 15.13 13.71
CA SER A 198 -11.00 14.29 14.43
C SER A 198 -12.17 13.99 13.51
N TYR A 199 -12.41 12.71 13.21
CA TYR A 199 -13.61 12.27 12.51
C TYR A 199 -14.82 12.49 13.43
N GLN A 200 -15.51 13.61 13.27
CA GLN A 200 -16.80 13.83 13.91
C GLN A 200 -17.82 13.10 13.03
N LYS A 201 -18.38 11.98 13.53
CA LYS A 201 -19.48 11.28 12.84
C LYS A 201 -20.58 12.32 12.54
N ARG A 202 -20.84 12.58 11.26
CA ARG A 202 -22.04 13.32 10.86
C ARG A 202 -23.22 12.38 11.12
N GLY A 203 -24.04 12.73 12.11
CA GLY A 203 -25.24 11.97 12.49
C GLY A 203 -25.14 11.28 13.85
N CYS A 204 -25.17 12.08 14.92
CA CYS A 204 -25.74 11.80 16.24
C CYS A 204 -25.56 13.10 17.06
N GLN A 205 -26.50 14.04 16.95
CA GLN A 205 -26.50 15.28 17.72
C GLN A 205 -26.94 15.00 19.16
N ASN A 206 -26.08 14.37 19.96
CA ASN A 206 -26.21 14.50 21.41
C ASN A 206 -25.51 15.80 21.81
N LYS A 207 -26.30 16.84 22.08
CA LYS A 207 -25.83 18.13 22.60
C LYS A 207 -25.18 17.91 23.97
N ILE A 208 -23.86 17.77 23.99
CA ILE A 208 -23.08 17.78 25.23
C ILE A 208 -23.16 19.20 25.83
N PRO A 209 -23.53 19.35 27.11
CA PRO A 209 -23.68 20.66 27.71
C PRO A 209 -22.33 21.36 27.99
N PRO A 210 -22.32 22.70 28.12
CA PRO A 210 -21.12 23.53 27.96
C PRO A 210 -19.96 23.23 28.91
N TRP A 211 -20.24 22.72 30.12
CA TRP A 211 -19.23 22.47 31.15
C TRP A 211 -18.35 21.24 30.87
N GLN A 212 -18.73 20.35 29.95
CA GLN A 212 -17.92 19.19 29.54
C GLN A 212 -16.96 19.50 28.37
N ARG A 213 -16.98 20.72 27.82
CA ARG A 213 -16.08 21.13 26.71
C ARG A 213 -14.70 21.57 27.21
N ARG A 214 -13.95 20.69 27.88
CA ARG A 214 -12.51 20.93 28.14
C ARG A 214 -11.72 19.62 28.15
N LYS A 215 -11.51 19.07 26.96
CA LYS A 215 -10.32 18.24 26.68
C LYS A 215 -9.76 18.68 25.33
N THR A 216 -8.69 19.48 25.36
CA THR A 216 -7.84 19.72 24.20
C THR A 216 -7.46 18.37 23.58
N PRO A 217 -7.55 18.18 22.25
CA PRO A 217 -7.17 16.93 21.63
C PRO A 217 -5.70 16.66 21.94
N LYS A 218 -5.41 15.58 22.68
CA LYS A 218 -4.04 15.17 23.01
C LYS A 218 -3.25 15.05 21.71
N LYS A 219 -2.26 15.91 21.48
CA LYS A 219 -1.36 15.77 20.32
C LYS A 219 -0.48 14.55 20.57
N LYS A 220 -0.59 13.50 19.75
CA LYS A 220 0.41 12.42 19.77
C LYS A 220 1.62 12.90 18.99
N ARG A 221 2.80 12.69 19.56
CA ARG A 221 4.10 12.93 18.91
C ARG A 221 4.58 11.57 18.44
N GLN A 222 4.92 11.45 17.17
CA GLN A 222 5.59 10.28 16.64
C GLN A 222 6.98 10.75 16.22
N TRP A 223 8.00 10.08 16.72
CA TRP A 223 9.40 10.45 16.53
C TRP A 223 9.97 9.50 15.49
N TRP A 224 10.58 10.03 14.44
CA TRP A 224 11.40 9.25 13.53
C TRP A 224 12.85 9.49 13.95
N VAL A 225 13.56 8.41 14.27
CA VAL A 225 14.96 8.43 14.65
C VAL A 225 15.76 8.00 13.43
N SER A 226 16.66 8.86 12.95
CA SER A 226 17.65 8.50 11.95
C SER A 226 19.00 8.45 12.65
N VAL A 227 19.62 7.28 12.65
CA VAL A 227 20.99 7.11 13.14
C VAL A 227 21.91 7.38 11.95
N MET A 228 22.80 8.36 12.09
CA MET A 228 23.83 8.65 11.10
C MET A 228 25.18 8.52 11.76
N GLU A 229 26.10 7.86 11.08
CA GLU A 229 27.45 7.63 11.56
C GLU A 229 28.41 8.60 10.87
N LEU A 230 29.03 9.47 11.66
CA LEU A 230 29.98 10.45 11.16
C LEU A 230 31.39 9.99 11.54
N ARG A 231 32.21 9.62 10.54
CA ARG A 231 33.65 9.53 10.75
C ARG A 231 34.20 10.95 10.89
N PRO A 232 34.86 11.31 12.01
CA PRO A 232 35.43 12.63 12.14
C PRO A 232 36.53 12.82 11.08
N LYS A 233 36.33 13.74 10.14
CA LYS A 233 37.46 14.35 9.43
C LYS A 233 38.29 15.05 10.50
N LYS A 234 39.54 14.62 10.66
CA LYS A 234 40.52 15.31 11.50
C LYS A 234 40.46 16.80 11.14
N GLU A 235 40.40 17.64 12.18
CA GLU A 235 40.69 19.08 12.13
C GLU A 235 39.54 20.05 11.74
N ILE A 236 38.63 20.36 12.67
CA ILE A 236 38.17 21.75 12.87
C ILE A 236 38.08 22.02 14.38
N ARG A 237 39.24 22.18 15.02
CA ARG A 237 39.34 22.58 16.43
C ARG A 237 39.76 24.05 16.51
N ARG A 238 38.87 24.99 16.17
CA ARG A 238 38.94 26.38 16.66
C ARG A 238 37.67 27.18 16.28
N LYS A 239 37.09 27.86 17.27
CA LYS A 239 36.06 28.93 17.19
C LYS A 239 34.57 28.57 17.19
N LEU A 240 34.12 27.62 18.01
CA LEU A 240 32.69 27.47 18.36
C LEU A 240 32.18 28.28 19.59
N PRO A 241 33.01 28.75 20.55
CA PRO A 241 32.48 29.54 21.67
C PRO A 241 32.00 30.96 21.31
N GLU A 242 32.48 31.57 20.22
CA GLU A 242 32.15 32.97 19.87
C GLU A 242 30.81 33.12 19.11
N ILE A 243 30.36 32.08 18.41
CA ILE A 243 29.13 32.14 17.60
C ILE A 243 27.87 31.95 18.47
N TRP A 244 27.97 31.21 19.58
CA TRP A 244 26.82 30.95 20.46
C TRP A 244 26.43 32.14 21.35
N TYR A 245 27.36 33.05 21.67
CA TYR A 245 27.07 34.22 22.51
C TYR A 245 26.59 35.46 21.72
N THR A 246 26.73 35.49 20.40
CA THR A 246 26.25 36.61 19.58
C THR A 246 24.78 36.50 19.14
N LEU A 247 24.18 35.31 19.23
CA LEU A 247 22.77 35.07 18.86
C LEU A 247 21.77 35.26 20.01
N LYS A 248 22.19 35.18 21.29
CA LYS A 248 21.30 35.45 22.44
C LYS A 248 21.07 36.94 22.73
N SER A 249 21.85 37.83 22.10
CA SER A 249 21.83 39.28 22.39
C SER A 249 21.15 40.13 21.32
N ARG A 250 20.69 39.56 20.19
CA ARG A 250 19.97 40.30 19.15
C ARG A 250 18.44 40.12 19.24
N LYS A 251 17.86 41.00 20.06
CA LYS A 251 16.54 41.66 19.96
C LYS A 251 15.27 40.78 19.88
N LYS A 252 14.43 40.97 20.91
CA LYS A 252 12.96 41.02 20.81
C LYS A 252 12.58 41.85 19.56
N ILE A 253 12.07 41.21 18.52
CA ILE A 253 11.40 41.91 17.42
C ILE A 253 9.90 41.90 17.73
N THR A 254 9.41 43.06 18.13
CA THR A 254 7.99 43.38 18.19
C THR A 254 7.42 43.38 16.77
N LYS A 255 6.30 42.67 16.58
CA LYS A 255 5.61 42.59 15.29
C LYS A 255 5.03 43.96 14.91
N ASN A 256 5.57 44.59 13.88
CA ASN A 256 4.94 45.74 13.21
C ASN A 256 4.73 45.41 11.72
N PRO A 257 3.50 45.43 11.16
CA PRO A 257 3.18 44.88 9.82
C PRO A 257 3.79 45.60 8.60
N ARG A 258 4.52 46.72 8.77
CA ARG A 258 5.05 47.51 7.64
C ARG A 258 6.43 47.08 7.12
N SER A 259 7.10 46.11 7.75
CA SER A 259 8.45 45.64 7.34
C SER A 259 8.44 44.48 6.34
N VAL A 260 7.29 43.83 6.10
CA VAL A 260 7.19 42.65 5.24
C VAL A 260 7.33 42.99 3.75
N ARG A 261 7.04 44.24 3.35
CA ARG A 261 7.13 44.66 1.93
C ARG A 261 8.56 44.94 1.45
N LYS A 262 9.52 45.25 2.32
CA LYS A 262 10.92 45.49 1.89
C LYS A 262 11.71 44.21 1.61
N ILE A 263 11.29 43.08 2.19
CA ILE A 263 12.01 41.80 2.05
C ILE A 263 11.62 41.08 0.74
N SER A 264 10.43 41.32 0.18
CA SER A 264 10.06 40.72 -1.13
C SER A 264 10.83 41.34 -2.29
N ASP A 265 11.14 42.64 -2.22
CA ASP A 265 11.75 43.36 -3.33
C ASP A 265 13.27 43.11 -3.42
N GLU A 266 13.93 42.84 -2.29
CA GLU A 266 15.35 42.43 -2.26
C GLU A 266 15.57 40.98 -2.74
N TRP A 267 14.56 40.10 -2.61
CA TRP A 267 14.65 38.72 -3.13
C TRP A 267 14.51 38.63 -4.66
N GLN A 268 13.68 39.49 -5.28
CA GLN A 268 13.59 39.54 -6.75
C GLN A 268 14.84 40.15 -7.41
N ALA A 269 15.57 41.02 -6.72
CA ALA A 269 16.83 41.58 -7.22
C ALA A 269 18.01 40.58 -7.18
N TRP A 270 17.93 39.54 -6.34
CA TRP A 270 18.98 38.52 -6.22
C TRP A 270 18.86 37.44 -7.31
N SER A 271 17.64 37.01 -7.67
CA SER A 271 17.43 35.95 -8.68
C SER A 271 17.78 36.35 -10.12
N VAL A 272 17.91 37.65 -10.41
CA VAL A 272 18.26 38.15 -11.76
C VAL A 272 19.79 38.23 -11.96
N ARG A 273 20.60 38.11 -10.89
CA ARG A 273 22.07 38.18 -10.97
C ARG A 273 22.78 36.84 -11.15
N GLU A 274 22.10 35.71 -10.98
CA GLU A 274 22.67 34.36 -11.20
C GLU A 274 22.24 33.71 -12.53
N ALA A 275 21.52 34.43 -13.39
CA ALA A 275 21.10 33.96 -14.71
C ALA A 275 21.81 34.67 -15.89
N ARG A 276 23.07 35.10 -15.68
CA ARG A 276 23.99 35.55 -16.73
C ARG A 276 25.32 34.84 -16.63
#